data_AF-A0A7Y2G9I8-F1
#
_entry.id   AF-A0A7Y2G9I8-F1
#
_cell.length_a   1.000
_cell.length_b   1.000
_cell.length_c   1.000
_cell.angle_alpha   90.00
_cell.angle_beta   90.00
_cell.angle_gamma   90.00
#
_symmetry.space_group_name_H-M   'P 1'
#
loop_
_entity.id
_entity.type
_entity.pdbx_description
1 polymer ?
#
loop_
_entity_poly.entity_id
_entity_poly.type
_entity_poly.pdbx_seq_one_letter_code
_entity_poly.pdbx_strand_id
1 'polypeptide(L)' 'MPFSEALASRLRTALQGIPGIVEKKMFGGLAFMVEGHMCCGVINDELMVRVGPDNYSACLGLPGAREMDFTGKP' A
#
# COMPACT_ATOMS: atom_id res chain seq x y z
N MET A 1 12.94 -8.92 -6.44
CA MET A 1 11.89 -9.62 -5.66
C MET A 1 10.61 -8.81 -5.80
N PRO A 2 9.42 -9.43 -5.92
CA PRO A 2 8.17 -8.71 -6.20
C PRO A 2 7.79 -7.69 -5.10
N PHE A 3 8.16 -7.95 -3.85
CA PHE A 3 7.98 -7.03 -2.72
C PHE A 3 8.96 -7.35 -1.60
N SER A 4 9.16 -6.39 -0.70
CA SER A 4 9.98 -6.51 0.50
C SER A 4 9.22 -7.24 1.61
N GLU A 5 9.66 -8.45 1.97
CA GLU A 5 9.06 -9.23 3.06
C GLU A 5 9.15 -8.50 4.42
N ALA A 6 10.19 -7.69 4.64
CA ALA A 6 10.32 -6.89 5.85
C ALA A 6 9.21 -5.84 5.96
N LEU A 7 8.90 -5.14 4.86
CA LEU A 7 7.79 -4.18 4.81
C LEU A 7 6.43 -4.89 4.92
N ALA A 8 6.27 -6.03 4.24
CA ALA A 8 5.05 -6.82 4.33
C ALA A 8 4.79 -7.29 5.78
N SER A 9 5.82 -7.77 6.48
CA SER A 9 5.73 -8.17 7.88
C SER A 9 5.33 -6.99 8.79
N ARG A 10 5.92 -5.81 8.59
CA ARG A 10 5.55 -4.59 9.34
C ARG A 10 4.09 -4.22 9.12
N LEU A 11 3.59 -4.33 7.89
CA LEU A 11 2.18 -4.07 7.59
C LEU A 11 1.27 -5.11 8.24
N ARG A 12 1.60 -6.40 8.18
CA ARG A 12 0.83 -7.46 8.88
C ARG A 12 0.66 -7.16 10.36
N THR A 13 1.74 -6.74 11.02
CA THR A 13 1.70 -6.33 12.43
C THR A 13 0.87 -5.07 12.64
N ALA A 14 1.04 -4.04 11.80
CA ALA A 14 0.29 -2.77 11.92
C ALA A 14 -1.21 -2.95 11.68
N LEU A 15 -1.58 -3.92 10.85
CA LEU A 15 -2.95 -4.25 10.46
C LEU A 15 -3.57 -5.34 11.35
N GLN A 16 -2.79 -5.90 12.27
CA GLN A 16 -3.25 -6.94 13.18
C GLN A 16 -4.44 -6.44 14.01
N GLY A 17 -5.53 -7.20 14.01
CA GLY A 17 -6.75 -6.88 14.78
C GLY A 17 -7.80 -6.07 14.02
N ILE A 18 -7.53 -5.62 12.79
CA ILE A 18 -8.56 -5.06 11.93
C ILE A 18 -9.36 -6.22 11.29
N PRO A 19 -10.67 -6.32 11.54
CA PRO A 19 -11.49 -7.37 10.95
C PRO A 19 -11.61 -7.21 9.43
N GLY A 20 -11.70 -8.33 8.72
CA GLY A 20 -11.90 -8.32 7.27
C GLY A 20 -10.66 -7.99 6.44
N ILE A 21 -9.46 -8.08 7.03
CA ILE A 21 -8.22 -7.95 6.27
C ILE A 21 -7.90 -9.20 5.45
N VAL A 22 -7.59 -8.98 4.18
CA VAL A 22 -7.20 -10.02 3.22
C VAL A 22 -5.93 -9.59 2.48
N GLU A 23 -4.94 -10.46 2.48
CA GLU A 23 -3.72 -10.31 1.68
C GLU A 23 -3.94 -10.83 0.26
N LYS A 24 -3.60 -10.03 -0.75
CA LYS A 24 -3.65 -10.43 -2.16
C LYS A 24 -2.37 -10.05 -2.88
N LYS A 25 -1.81 -10.99 -3.65
CA LYS A 25 -0.71 -10.71 -4.58
C LYS A 25 -1.26 -10.00 -5.81
N MET A 26 -0.95 -8.72 -5.97
CA MET A 26 -1.46 -7.87 -7.05
C MET A 26 -0.42 -6.81 -7.42
N PHE A 27 -0.51 -6.26 -8.64
CA PHE A 27 0.35 -5.16 -9.11
C PHE A 27 1.86 -5.45 -9.03
N GLY A 28 2.24 -6.73 -9.17
CA GLY A 28 3.63 -7.17 -9.03
C GLY A 28 4.15 -7.22 -7.59
N GLY A 29 3.31 -6.96 -6.58
CA GLY A 29 3.65 -6.98 -5.16
C GLY A 29 2.56 -7.61 -4.28
N LEU A 30 2.42 -7.10 -3.05
CA LEU A 30 1.43 -7.53 -2.06
C LEU A 30 0.50 -6.38 -1.71
N ALA A 31 -0.81 -6.61 -1.71
CA ALA A 31 -1.83 -5.65 -1.34
C ALA A 31 -2.67 -6.17 -0.18
N PHE A 32 -3.04 -5.28 0.73
CA PHE A 32 -3.91 -5.52 1.86
C PHE A 32 -5.28 -4.89 1.59
N MET A 33 -6.29 -5.74 1.59
CA MET A 33 -7.69 -5.38 1.37
C MET A 33 -8.40 -5.37 2.72
N VAL A 34 -9.22 -4.36 2.99
CA VAL A 34 -10.13 -4.30 4.14
C VAL A 34 -11.55 -4.29 3.57
N GLU A 35 -12.38 -5.25 3.95
CA GLU A 35 -13.78 -5.36 3.47
C GLU A 35 -13.92 -5.31 1.93
N GLY A 36 -12.94 -5.86 1.21
CA GLY A 36 -12.93 -5.87 -0.25
C GLY A 36 -12.37 -4.61 -0.93
N HIS A 37 -12.00 -3.58 -0.17
CA HIS A 37 -11.34 -2.38 -0.67
C HIS A 37 -9.84 -2.38 -0.36
N MET A 38 -9.01 -1.94 -1.31
CA MET A 38 -7.56 -1.84 -1.09
C MET A 38 -7.24 -0.68 -0.14
N CYS A 39 -6.58 -1.00 0.98
CA CYS A 39 -6.12 -0.02 1.96
C CYS A 39 -4.64 0.35 1.74
N CYS A 40 -3.76 -0.64 1.64
CA CYS A 40 -2.32 -0.42 1.44
C CYS A 40 -1.67 -1.62 0.74
N GLY A 41 -0.39 -1.50 0.39
CA GLY A 41 0.38 -2.58 -0.21
C GLY A 41 1.87 -2.27 -0.31
N VAL A 42 2.65 -3.27 -0.69
CA VAL A 42 4.10 -3.19 -0.89
C VAL A 42 4.41 -3.66 -2.30
N ILE A 43 5.20 -2.88 -3.02
CA ILE A 43 5.70 -3.24 -4.34
C ILE A 43 7.19 -2.92 -4.36
N ASN A 44 8.01 -3.90 -4.74
CA ASN A 44 9.46 -3.81 -4.54
C ASN A 44 9.77 -3.38 -3.09
N ASP A 45 10.48 -2.28 -2.89
CA ASP A 45 10.79 -1.71 -1.57
C ASP A 45 9.96 -0.46 -1.23
N GLU A 46 8.86 -0.22 -1.96
CA GLU A 46 7.98 0.94 -1.78
C GLU A 46 6.66 0.55 -1.09
N LEU A 47 6.10 1.51 -0.35
CA LEU A 47 4.82 1.40 0.31
C LEU A 47 3.75 2.18 -0.47
N MET A 48 2.68 1.49 -0.85
CA MET A 48 1.45 2.06 -1.37
C MET A 48 0.45 2.22 -0.24
N VAL A 49 -0.15 3.41 -0.11
CA VAL A 49 -1.20 3.66 0.88
C VAL A 49 -2.33 4.45 0.25
N ARG A 50 -3.57 4.01 0.46
CA ARG A 50 -4.76 4.79 0.17
C ARG A 50 -5.02 5.72 1.36
N VAL A 51 -4.71 7.00 1.18
CA VAL A 51 -4.80 8.02 2.25
C VAL A 51 -6.11 8.80 2.25
N GLY A 52 -6.95 8.64 1.21
CA GLY A 52 -8.17 9.41 1.01
C GLY A 52 -7.89 10.83 0.49
N PRO A 53 -8.92 11.54 -0.02
CA PRO A 53 -8.75 12.86 -0.64
C PRO A 53 -8.26 13.91 0.36
N ASP A 54 -8.73 13.85 1.61
CA ASP A 54 -8.42 14.85 2.63
C ASP A 54 -6.94 14.85 3.04
N ASN A 55 -6.30 13.67 3.02
CA ASN A 55 -4.88 13.53 3.38
C ASN A 55 -3.96 13.55 2.16
N TYR A 56 -4.50 13.54 0.94
CA TYR A 56 -3.72 13.36 -0.28
C TYR A 56 -2.60 14.40 -0.42
N SER A 57 -2.95 15.69 -0.34
CA SER A 57 -1.99 16.79 -0.48
C SER A 57 -0.94 16.81 0.64
N ALA A 58 -1.35 16.48 1.87
CA ALA A 58 -0.43 16.42 3.01
C ALA A 58 0.56 15.26 2.87
N CYS A 59 0.08 14.08 2.45
CA CYS A 59 0.92 12.92 2.26
C CYS A 59 1.90 13.08 1.10
N LEU A 60 1.49 13.72 -0.01
CA LEU A 60 2.40 14.03 -1.12
C LEU A 60 3.51 15.03 -0.74
N GLY A 61 3.30 15.85 0.29
CA GLY A 61 4.33 16.74 0.83
C GLY A 61 5.40 16.03 1.67
N LEU A 62 5.22 14.75 2.00
CA LEU A 62 6.18 14.00 2.81
C LEU A 62 7.43 13.63 1.98
N PRO A 63 8.63 13.69 2.57
CA PRO A 63 9.86 13.26 1.89
C PRO A 63 9.74 11.81 1.38
N GLY A 64 9.97 11.62 0.08
CA GLY A 64 9.89 10.30 -0.56
C GLY A 64 8.48 9.84 -0.93
N ALA A 65 7.45 10.65 -0.69
CA ALA A 65 6.11 10.40 -1.20
C ALA A 65 6.00 10.87 -2.66
N ARG A 66 5.25 10.12 -3.46
CA ARG A 66 4.94 10.44 -4.85
C ARG A 66 3.56 9.93 -5.19
N GLU A 67 2.96 10.51 -6.22
CA GLU A 67 1.73 9.97 -6.76
C GLU A 67 1.96 8.53 -7.22
N MET A 68 0.97 7.70 -6.90
CA MET A 68 0.99 6.33 -7.36
C MET A 68 0.43 6.26 -8.77
N ASP A 69 1.31 6.02 -9.73
CA ASP A 69 0.92 5.77 -11.11
C ASP A 69 1.24 4.31 -11.50
N PHE A 70 0.19 3.54 -11.77
CA PHE A 70 0.28 2.21 -12.37
C PHE A 70 -0.03 2.21 -13.87
N THR A 71 -0.55 3.33 -14.38
CA THR A 71 -1.12 3.36 -15.72
C THR A 71 -0.07 3.43 -16.81
N GLY A 72 1.19 3.70 -16.46
CA GLY A 72 2.31 3.67 -17.40
C GLY A 72 2.02 4.52 -18.65
N LYS A 73 1.15 5.52 -18.53
CA LYS A 73 0.87 6.45 -19.61
C LYS A 73 2.01 7.46 -19.58
N PRO A 74 2.83 7.54 -20.63
CA PRO A 74 3.73 8.67 -20.78
C PRO A 74 2.95 10.00 -20.80
#